data_AF-A0AAD5Y3W6-F1
#
_entry.id   AF-A0AAD5Y3W6-F1
#
_cell.length_a   1.000
_cell.length_b   1.000
_cell.length_c   1.000
_cell.angle_alpha   90.00
_cell.angle_beta   90.00
_cell.angle_gamma   90.00
#
_symmetry.space_group_name_H-M   'P 1'
#
loop_
_entity.id
_entity.type
_entity.pdbx_description
1 polymer ?
#
loop_
_entity_poly.entity_id
_entity_poly.type
_entity_poly.pdbx_seq_one_letter_code
_entity_poly.pdbx_strand_id
1 'polypeptide(L)'
;MVTAWYYKESEAENTEPHQYSPSQPVSNEKLDELGVLQWHFDPDTEFDKIDIHKDRFPNYKEKLGIFATEHLHDDEESRYVLDGAGFFDIRGKDEKWIRIHVQKGDWIILPA
;
A
#
# COMPACT_ATOMS: atom_id res chain seq x y z
N MET A 1 8.31 -3.63 9.80
CA MET A 1 8.08 -4.66 8.76
C MET A 1 6.59 -4.72 8.58
N VAL A 2 6.14 -4.49 7.35
CA VAL A 2 4.72 -4.39 7.01
C VAL A 2 4.03 -5.74 7.13
N THR A 3 2.70 -5.73 7.10
CA THR A 3 1.90 -6.96 7.01
C THR A 3 1.31 -7.07 5.62
N ALA A 4 1.39 -8.25 5.00
CA ALA A 4 0.89 -8.47 3.66
C ALA A 4 0.19 -9.83 3.52
N TRP A 5 -0.75 -9.92 2.58
CA TRP A 5 -1.53 -11.14 2.30
C TRP A 5 -2.05 -11.15 0.86
N TYR A 6 -2.41 -12.33 0.36
CA TYR A 6 -3.12 -12.44 -0.91
C TYR A 6 -4.51 -11.82 -0.78
N TYR A 7 -4.83 -10.94 -1.71
CA TYR A 7 -6.11 -10.21 -1.75
C TYR A 7 -7.23 -11.14 -2.23
N LYS A 8 -8.32 -11.18 -1.47
CA LYS A 8 -9.54 -11.89 -1.81
C LYS A 8 -10.52 -10.95 -2.50
N GLU A 9 -10.79 -11.20 -3.78
CA GLU A 9 -11.84 -10.50 -4.52
C GLU A 9 -13.22 -10.68 -3.86
N SER A 10 -13.94 -9.58 -3.72
CA SER A 10 -15.31 -9.54 -3.19
C SER A 10 -15.98 -8.20 -3.54
N GLU A 11 -17.29 -8.12 -3.31
CA GLU A 11 -18.08 -6.89 -3.45
C GLU A 11 -17.90 -5.90 -2.29
N ALA A 12 -17.00 -6.18 -1.33
CA ALA A 12 -16.72 -5.26 -0.24
C ALA A 12 -15.99 -4.01 -0.75
N GLU A 13 -16.11 -2.91 -0.01
CA GLU A 13 -15.38 -1.67 -0.30
C GLU A 13 -13.87 -1.94 -0.31
N ASN A 14 -13.16 -1.35 -1.28
CA ASN A 14 -11.71 -1.57 -1.45
C ASN A 14 -10.88 -1.20 -0.20
N THR A 15 -11.45 -0.43 0.74
CA THR A 15 -10.84 -0.07 2.04
C THR A 15 -10.93 -1.18 3.09
N GLU A 16 -11.67 -2.26 2.86
CA GLU A 16 -11.75 -3.40 3.78
C GLU A 16 -10.48 -4.26 3.71
N PRO A 17 -10.19 -5.18 4.64
CA PRO A 17 -8.95 -5.97 4.57
C PRO A 17 -8.86 -6.95 3.39
N HIS A 18 -9.98 -7.40 2.83
CA HIS A 18 -10.01 -8.41 1.75
C HIS A 18 -9.15 -9.66 2.02
N GLN A 19 -9.22 -10.20 3.23
CA GLN A 19 -8.49 -11.41 3.62
C GLN A 19 -9.28 -12.69 3.33
N TYR A 20 -8.57 -13.74 2.92
CA TYR A 20 -9.10 -15.11 2.93
C TYR A 20 -9.35 -15.62 4.36
N SER A 21 -10.22 -16.62 4.49
CA SER A 21 -10.41 -17.37 5.74
C SER A 21 -10.22 -18.87 5.44
N PRO A 22 -9.09 -19.48 5.86
CA PRO A 22 -7.99 -18.89 6.63
C PRO A 22 -7.17 -17.87 5.83
N SER A 23 -6.48 -16.97 6.55
CA SER A 23 -5.61 -15.95 5.93
C SER A 23 -4.47 -16.60 5.15
N GLN A 24 -4.07 -15.97 4.05
CA GLN A 24 -2.96 -16.38 3.19
C GLN A 24 -1.89 -15.29 3.23
N PRO A 25 -1.02 -15.29 4.25
CA PRO A 25 -0.01 -14.24 4.42
C PRO A 25 1.07 -14.31 3.34
N VAL A 26 1.62 -13.14 3.01
CA VAL A 26 2.80 -13.00 2.15
C VAL A 26 3.95 -12.54 3.04
N SER A 27 5.09 -13.23 2.95
CA SER A 27 6.26 -12.89 3.76
C SER A 27 7.00 -11.68 3.20
N ASN A 28 7.77 -11.01 4.05
CA ASN A 28 8.55 -9.85 3.64
C ASN A 28 9.65 -10.22 2.64
N GLU A 29 10.24 -11.42 2.76
CA GLU A 29 11.20 -11.93 1.76
C GLU A 29 10.54 -12.08 0.38
N LYS A 30 9.24 -12.42 0.34
CA LYS A 30 8.51 -12.49 -0.92
C LYS A 30 8.29 -11.10 -1.53
N LEU A 31 8.09 -10.09 -0.70
CA LEU A 31 8.01 -8.69 -1.14
C LEU A 31 9.37 -8.22 -1.67
N ASP A 32 10.47 -8.57 -1.00
CA ASP A 32 11.83 -8.27 -1.45
C ASP A 32 12.12 -8.92 -2.83
N GLU A 33 11.67 -10.16 -3.06
CA GLU A 33 11.77 -10.84 -4.37
C GLU A 33 10.96 -10.17 -5.50
N LEU A 34 9.98 -9.34 -5.14
CA LEU A 34 9.17 -8.53 -6.05
C LEU A 34 9.75 -7.11 -6.20
N GLY A 35 10.86 -6.80 -5.54
CA GLY A 35 11.52 -5.50 -5.57
C GLY A 35 10.92 -4.45 -4.63
N VAL A 36 9.97 -4.85 -3.77
CA VAL A 36 9.40 -3.95 -2.76
C VAL A 36 10.40 -3.80 -1.62
N LEU A 37 10.82 -2.57 -1.35
CA LEU A 37 11.69 -2.28 -0.21
C LEU A 37 10.86 -1.69 0.93
N GLN A 38 11.22 -2.04 2.16
CA GLN A 38 10.47 -1.61 3.34
C GLN A 38 11.35 -1.38 4.57
N TRP A 39 10.97 -0.39 5.36
CA TRP A 39 11.58 -0.09 6.64
C TRP A 39 10.54 0.39 7.65
N HIS A 40 10.95 0.47 8.92
CA HIS A 40 10.13 1.03 9.98
C HIS A 40 10.97 1.92 10.89
N PHE A 41 10.56 3.17 11.05
CA PHE A 41 11.24 4.18 11.86
C PHE A 41 10.23 5.09 12.56
N ASP A 42 10.66 5.78 13.62
CA ASP A 42 9.85 6.86 14.19
C ASP A 42 9.61 7.96 13.14
N PRO A 43 8.35 8.30 12.82
CA PRO A 43 8.02 9.23 11.74
C PRO A 43 8.48 10.65 12.00
N ASP A 44 9.55 11.02 11.31
CA ASP A 44 10.06 12.39 11.23
C ASP A 44 10.73 12.63 9.86
N THR A 45 10.39 13.74 9.20
CA THR A 45 10.93 14.05 7.88
C THR A 45 10.70 15.51 7.47
N GLU A 46 11.62 16.03 6.66
CA GLU A 46 11.57 17.34 5.99
C GLU A 46 11.13 17.24 4.52
N PHE A 47 10.81 16.04 4.01
CA PHE A 47 10.26 15.86 2.66
C PHE A 47 8.87 16.48 2.50
N ASP A 48 8.39 16.55 1.26
CA ASP A 48 7.02 16.97 0.95
C ASP A 48 5.99 16.01 1.57
N LYS A 49 4.85 16.56 1.95
CA LYS A 49 3.83 15.87 2.75
C LYS A 49 2.49 15.98 2.07
N ILE A 50 1.78 14.85 2.02
CA ILE A 50 0.40 14.76 1.55
C ILE A 50 -0.48 14.24 2.69
N ASP A 51 -1.59 14.93 2.95
CA ASP A 51 -2.59 14.54 3.94
C ASP A 51 -3.89 14.13 3.24
N ILE A 52 -4.11 12.83 3.11
CA ILE A 52 -5.29 12.26 2.45
C ILE A 52 -6.43 12.17 3.47
N HIS A 53 -7.04 13.32 3.75
CA HIS A 53 -8.19 13.43 4.66
C HIS A 53 -9.44 13.89 3.91
N LYS A 54 -10.58 13.21 4.13
CA LYS A 54 -11.85 13.45 3.40
C LYS A 54 -12.31 14.92 3.35
N ASP A 55 -12.01 15.68 4.41
CA ASP A 55 -12.46 17.07 4.57
C ASP A 55 -11.41 18.10 4.13
N ARG A 56 -10.13 17.69 3.97
CA ARG A 56 -9.00 18.61 3.71
C ARG A 56 -8.34 18.38 2.36
N PHE A 57 -8.43 17.16 1.82
CA PHE A 57 -7.77 16.78 0.59
C PHE A 57 -8.62 17.19 -0.63
N PRO A 58 -8.13 18.09 -1.50
CA PRO A 58 -8.89 18.55 -2.66
C PRO A 58 -9.25 17.38 -3.60
N ASN A 59 -10.47 17.40 -4.14
CA ASN A 59 -10.99 16.36 -5.04
C ASN A 59 -10.85 14.94 -4.47
N TYR A 60 -11.00 14.78 -3.15
CA TYR A 60 -10.77 13.53 -2.41
C TYR A 60 -11.28 12.27 -3.12
N LYS A 61 -12.58 12.22 -3.48
CA LYS A 61 -13.19 11.04 -4.12
C LYS A 61 -12.59 10.71 -5.49
N GLU A 62 -12.35 11.73 -6.31
CA GLU A 62 -11.76 11.56 -7.64
C GLU A 62 -10.32 11.04 -7.52
N LYS A 63 -9.53 11.63 -6.61
CA LYS A 63 -8.14 11.22 -6.37
C LYS A 63 -8.04 9.80 -5.83
N LEU A 64 -8.91 9.40 -4.90
CA LEU A 64 -8.96 8.00 -4.45
C LEU A 64 -9.27 7.03 -5.60
N GLY A 65 -10.14 7.41 -6.54
CA GLY A 65 -10.42 6.59 -7.72
C GLY A 65 -9.19 6.41 -8.61
N ILE A 66 -8.41 7.47 -8.80
CA ILE A 66 -7.14 7.41 -9.55
C ILE A 66 -6.14 6.51 -8.83
N PHE A 67 -5.94 6.70 -7.52
CA PHE A 67 -4.98 5.90 -6.74
C PHE A 67 -5.33 4.42 -6.69
N ALA A 68 -6.63 4.08 -6.65
CA ALA A 68 -7.09 2.69 -6.57
C ALA A 68 -7.15 1.98 -7.94
N THR A 69 -7.11 2.72 -9.05
CA THR A 69 -7.09 2.11 -10.39
C THR A 69 -5.70 1.52 -10.62
N GLU A 70 -5.59 0.26 -11.06
CA GLU A 70 -4.29 -0.36 -11.38
C GLU A 70 -3.49 0.50 -12.37
N HIS A 71 -2.25 0.84 -12.01
CA HIS A 71 -1.34 1.65 -12.82
C HIS A 71 0.13 1.33 -12.51
N LEU A 72 1.03 1.89 -13.32
CA LEU A 72 2.48 1.80 -13.19
C LEU A 72 3.11 3.19 -13.32
N HIS A 73 4.34 3.31 -12.82
CA HIS A 73 5.17 4.50 -12.94
C HIS A 73 6.52 4.13 -13.58
N ASP A 74 7.11 5.04 -14.35
CA ASP A 74 8.44 4.84 -14.93
C ASP A 74 9.56 4.99 -13.87
N ASP A 75 9.23 5.60 -12.72
CA ASP A 75 10.09 5.81 -11.57
C ASP A 75 9.50 5.10 -10.33
N GLU A 76 10.33 4.90 -9.30
CA GLU A 76 9.92 4.28 -8.04
C GLU A 76 8.82 5.08 -7.32
N GLU A 77 7.85 4.37 -6.72
CA GLU A 77 6.89 4.97 -5.81
C GLU A 77 7.34 4.82 -4.36
N SER A 78 7.89 5.88 -3.78
CA SER A 78 8.35 5.94 -2.39
C SER A 78 7.34 6.64 -1.48
N ARG A 79 6.95 5.99 -0.38
CA ARG A 79 5.92 6.49 0.54
C ARG A 79 6.29 6.21 2.00
N TYR A 80 6.44 7.27 2.78
CA TYR A 80 6.67 7.20 4.22
C TYR A 80 5.41 7.62 5.00
N VAL A 81 4.86 6.70 5.80
CA VAL A 81 3.59 6.93 6.51
C VAL A 81 3.85 7.66 7.84
N LEU A 82 3.52 8.96 7.87
CA LEU A 82 3.73 9.80 9.06
C LEU A 82 2.61 9.67 10.11
N ASP A 83 1.39 9.40 9.66
CA ASP A 83 0.22 9.14 10.50
C ASP A 83 -0.83 8.32 9.72
N GLY A 84 -1.77 7.70 10.43
CA GLY A 84 -2.81 6.87 9.83
C GLY A 84 -2.31 5.53 9.29
N ALA A 85 -3.01 4.99 8.28
CA ALA A 85 -2.74 3.71 7.64
C ALA A 85 -3.34 3.66 6.23
N GLY A 86 -2.91 2.70 5.42
CA GLY A 86 -3.44 2.47 4.08
C GLY A 86 -3.05 1.11 3.51
N PHE A 87 -3.54 0.83 2.31
CA PHE A 87 -3.19 -0.37 1.55
C PHE A 87 -2.49 0.01 0.25
N PHE A 88 -1.41 -0.70 -0.04
CA PHE A 88 -0.81 -0.79 -1.37
C PHE A 88 -1.06 -2.19 -1.90
N ASP A 89 -1.77 -2.29 -3.02
CA ASP A 89 -2.01 -3.57 -3.69
C ASP A 89 -1.05 -3.69 -4.87
N ILE A 90 -0.33 -4.81 -4.96
CA ILE A 90 0.63 -5.09 -6.02
C ILE A 90 0.36 -6.44 -6.68
N ARG A 91 0.88 -6.63 -7.90
CA ARG A 91 0.86 -7.93 -8.57
C ARG A 91 2.05 -8.80 -8.12
N GLY A 92 1.76 -10.03 -7.70
CA GLY A 92 2.77 -11.07 -7.56
C GLY A 92 3.20 -11.62 -8.92
N LYS A 93 4.30 -12.41 -8.95
CA LYS A 93 4.77 -13.13 -10.15
C LYS A 93 3.76 -14.11 -10.74
N ASP A 94 2.73 -14.46 -9.97
CA ASP A 94 1.62 -15.32 -10.39
C ASP A 94 0.38 -14.50 -10.82
N GLU A 95 0.55 -13.21 -11.09
CA GLU A 95 -0.49 -12.25 -11.48
C GLU A 95 -1.60 -12.07 -10.44
N LYS A 96 -1.42 -12.58 -9.21
CA LYS A 96 -2.38 -12.38 -8.13
C LYS A 96 -2.10 -11.11 -7.36
N TRP A 97 -3.16 -10.48 -6.90
CA TRP A 97 -3.09 -9.32 -6.02
C TRP A 97 -2.56 -9.71 -4.63
N ILE A 98 -1.59 -8.93 -4.16
CA ILE A 98 -1.05 -8.96 -2.81
C ILE A 98 -1.36 -7.60 -2.19
N ARG A 99 -2.05 -7.60 -1.05
CA ARG A 99 -2.35 -6.41 -0.26
C ARG A 99 -1.30 -6.22 0.79
N ILE A 100 -0.70 -5.02 0.82
CA ILE A 100 0.29 -4.59 1.80
C ILE A 100 -0.35 -3.53 2.69
N HIS A 101 -0.48 -3.82 3.98
CA HIS A 101 -0.97 -2.87 4.96
C HIS A 101 0.20 -2.09 5.55
N VAL A 102 0.19 -0.78 5.30
CA VAL A 102 1.16 0.18 5.83
C VAL A 102 0.51 1.00 6.94
N GLN A 103 1.27 1.26 7.99
CA GLN A 103 0.84 2.04 9.14
C GLN A 103 1.90 3.07 9.49
N LYS A 104 1.56 3.98 10.41
CA LYS A 104 2.50 4.97 10.95
C LYS A 104 3.88 4.38 11.24
N GLY A 105 4.92 5.01 10.67
CA GLY A 105 6.32 4.61 10.79
C GLY A 105 6.81 3.68 9.68
N ASP A 106 5.92 3.10 8.86
CA ASP A 106 6.32 2.29 7.72
C ASP A 106 6.74 3.18 6.54
N TRP A 107 7.89 2.86 5.96
CA TRP A 107 8.35 3.40 4.68
C TRP A 107 8.41 2.28 3.66
N ILE A 108 7.68 2.41 2.56
CA ILE A 108 7.67 1.48 1.44
C ILE A 108 8.19 2.15 0.16
N ILE A 109 8.90 1.39 -0.66
CA ILE A 109 9.25 1.75 -2.04
C ILE A 109 8.75 0.63 -2.96
N LEU A 110 7.92 0.99 -3.94
CA LEU A 110 7.53 0.10 -5.02
C LEU A 110 8.45 0.35 -6.23
N PRO A 111 8.95 -0.72 -6.87
CA PRO A 111 9.82 -0.57 -8.04
C PRO A 111 9.01 -0.08 -9.27
N ALA A 112 9.73 0.52 -10.22
CA ALA A 112 9.21 0.84 -11.56
C ALA A 112 8.95 -0.42 -12.41
#